data_AF-A0A934YNS7-F1
#
_entry.id   AF-A0A934YNS7-F1
#
_cell.length_a   1.000
_cell.length_b   1.000
_cell.length_c   1.000
_cell.angle_alpha   90.00
_cell.angle_beta   90.00
_cell.angle_gamma   90.00
#
_symmetry.space_group_name_H-M   'P 1'
#
loop_
_entity.id
_entity.type
_entity.pdbx_description
1 polymer ?
#
loop_
_entity_poly.entity_id
_entity_poly.type
_entity_poly.pdbx_seq_one_letter_code
_entity_poly.pdbx_strand_id
1 'polypeptide(L)' 'MIGPWQIVLVVVVLLLLFGGKKIPELMRGLGQGMKEFKDASKDLKDDSKSKDETKS' A
#
# COMPACT_ATOMS: atom_id res chain seq x y z
N MET A 1 11.31 8.16 25.84
CA MET A 1 9.87 8.01 25.52
C MET A 1 9.56 9.00 24.41
N ILE A 2 9.28 8.54 23.19
CA ILE A 2 8.86 9.44 22.11
C ILE A 2 7.39 9.74 22.35
N GLY A 3 7.10 10.98 22.76
CA GLY A 3 5.74 11.44 23.02
C GLY A 3 5.00 11.77 21.71
N PRO A 4 3.65 11.82 21.75
CA PRO A 4 2.84 12.22 20.60
C PRO A 4 3.29 13.57 20.01
N TRP A 5 3.76 14.46 20.87
CA TRP A 5 4.23 15.80 20.49
C TRP A 5 5.46 15.77 19.57
N GLN A 6 6.40 14.86 19.81
CA GLN A 6 7.60 14.72 18.98
C GLN A 6 7.25 14.18 17.60
N ILE A 7 6.31 13.24 17.53
CA ILE A 7 5.82 12.68 16.26
C ILE A 7 5.13 13.77 15.43
N VAL A 8 4.27 14.59 16.05
CA VAL A 8 3.62 15.73 15.36
C VAL A 8 4.64 16.70 14.79
N LEU A 9 5.67 17.07 15.56
CA LEU A 9 6.75 17.95 15.10
C LEU A 9 7.48 17.38 13.86
N VAL A 10 7.81 16.09 13.87
CA VAL A 10 8.46 15.43 12.73
C VAL A 10 7.56 15.43 11.50
N VAL A 11 6.28 15.12 11.67
CA VAL A 11 5.29 15.14 10.58
C VAL A 11 5.14 16.55 10.00
N VAL A 12 5.12 17.58 10.85
CA VAL A 12 5.05 18.99 10.40
C VAL A 12 6.29 19.37 9.59
N VAL A 13 7.49 19.00 10.04
CA VAL A 13 8.72 19.26 9.27
C VAL A 13 8.70 18.54 7.93
N LEU A 14 8.29 17.27 7.89
CA LEU A 14 8.12 16.52 6.63
C LEU A 14 7.08 17.18 5.71
N LEU A 15 5.97 17.67 6.25
CA LEU A 15 4.95 18.37 5.48
C LEU A 15 5.43 19.72 4.93
N LEU A 16 6.34 20.42 5.62
CA LEU A 16 6.96 21.64 5.10
C LEU A 16 7.97 21.35 3.99
N LEU A 17 8.76 20.28 4.12
CA LEU A 17 9.77 19.90 3.11
C LEU A 17 9.14 19.32 1.85
N PHE A 18 8.19 18.41 2.00
CA PHE A 18 7.56 17.71 0.88
C PHE A 18 6.24 18.37 0.43
N GLY A 19 5.63 19.21 1.27
CA GLY A 19 4.31 19.78 1.00
C GLY A 19 3.17 18.81 1.33
N GLY A 20 2.05 19.33 1.83
CA GLY A 20 0.89 18.51 2.22
C GLY A 20 0.21 17.75 1.07
N LYS A 21 0.52 18.08 -0.19
CA LYS A 21 -0.03 17.40 -1.37
C LYS A 21 0.78 16.18 -1.83
N LYS A 22 2.09 16.11 -1.53
CA LYS A 22 2.95 15.01 -2.00
C LYS A 22 2.69 13.69 -1.28
N ILE A 23 2.47 13.72 0.03
CA ILE A 23 2.14 12.53 0.83
C ILE A 23 0.87 11.81 0.32
N PRO A 24 -0.29 12.49 0.12
CA PRO A 24 -1.49 11.84 -0.39
C PRO A 24 -1.37 11.43 -1.87
N GLU A 25 -0.61 12.16 -2.68
CA GLU A 25 -0.32 11.80 -4.07
C GLU A 25 0.46 10.48 -4.15
N LEU A 26 1.51 10.33 -3.33
CA LEU A 26 2.29 9.10 -3.22
C LEU A 26 1.47 7.94 -2.64
N MET A 27 0.66 8.18 -1.61
CA MET A 27 -0.24 7.15 -1.05
C MET A 27 -1.26 6.65 -2.07
N ARG A 28 -1.83 7.54 -2.90
CA ARG A 28 -2.77 7.12 -3.96
C ARG A 28 -2.07 6.25 -5.00
N GLY A 29 -0.88 6.66 -5.47
CA GLY A 29 -0.10 5.87 -6.43
C GLY A 29 0.30 4.49 -5.87
N LEU A 30 0.85 4.45 -4.65
CA LEU A 30 1.22 3.21 -3.99
C LEU A 30 0.00 2.32 -3.71
N GLY A 31 -1.13 2.92 -3.29
CA GLY A 31 -2.36 2.20 -3.02
C GLY A 31 -2.98 1.58 -4.27
N GLN A 32 -2.94 2.27 -5.41
CA GLN A 32 -3.37 1.71 -6.70
C GLN A 32 -2.44 0.56 -7.13
N GLY A 33 -1.11 0.75 -7.06
CA GLY A 33 -0.17 -0.32 -7.40
C GLY A 33 -0.30 -1.55 -6.51
N MET A 34 -0.48 -1.38 -5.20
CA MET A 34 -0.72 -2.48 -4.26
C MET A 34 -2.04 -3.21 -4.56
N LYS A 35 -3.08 -2.48 -4.96
CA LYS A 35 -4.38 -3.05 -5.35
C LYS A 35 -4.24 -3.90 -6.62
N GLU A 36 -3.65 -3.36 -7.68
CA GLU A 36 -3.41 -4.08 -8.92
C GLU A 36 -2.53 -5.32 -8.70
N PHE A 37 -1.48 -5.20 -7.89
CA PHE A 37 -0.62 -6.33 -7.52
C PHE A 37 -1.41 -7.43 -6.78
N LYS A 38 -2.27 -7.04 -5.84
CA LYS A 38 -3.11 -7.98 -5.08
C LYS A 38 -4.14 -8.66 -5.98
N ASP A 39 -4.78 -7.92 -6.87
CA ASP A 39 -5.79 -8.45 -7.79
C ASP A 39 -5.15 -9.46 -8.75
N ALA A 40 -4.02 -9.10 -9.39
CA ALA A 40 -3.26 -10.03 -10.24
C ALA A 40 -2.77 -11.27 -9.47
N SER A 41 -2.32 -11.10 -8.22
CA SER A 41 -1.92 -12.22 -7.37
C SER A 41 -3.08 -13.14 -6.98
N LYS A 42 -4.31 -12.63 -6.96
CA LYS A 42 -5.51 -13.39 -6.63
C LYS A 42 -5.96 -14.24 -7.81
N ASP A 43 -5.93 -13.68 -9.03
CA ASP A 43 -6.23 -14.41 -10.26
C ASP A 43 -5.27 -15.60 -10.46
N LEU A 44 -3.96 -15.37 -10.25
CA LEU A 44 -2.95 -16.43 -10.29
C LEU A 44 -3.18 -17.56 -9.26
N LYS A 45 -3.72 -17.21 -8.08
CA LYS A 45 -4.04 -18.19 -7.04
C LYS A 45 -5.33 -18.97 -7.33
N ASP A 46 -6.31 -18.33 -7.96
CA ASP A 46 -7.59 -18.94 -8.33
C ASP A 46 -7.39 -19.97 -9.47
N ASP A 47 -6.61 -19.60 -10.50
CA ASP A 47 -6.22 -20.51 -11.59
C ASP A 47 -5.42 -21.72 -11.12
N SER A 48 -4.62 -21.56 -10.05
CA SER A 48 -3.85 -22.66 -9.46
C SER A 48 -4.71 -23.58 -8.58
N LYS A 49 -5.88 -23.15 -8.13
CA LYS A 49 -6.83 -23.98 -7.36
C LYS A 49 -7.72 -24.82 -8.27
N SER A 50 -8.11 -24.30 -9.44
CA SER A 50 -8.98 -25.01 -10.38
C SER A 50 -8.29 -26.18 -11.11
N LYS A 51 -6.95 -26.23 -11.11
CA LYS A 51 -6.17 -27.29 -11.80
C LYS A 51 -5.99 -28.59 -11.00
N ASP A 52 -6.44 -28.67 -9.75
CA ASP A 52 -6.27 -29.86 -8.89
C ASP A 52 -7.51 -30.78 -8.87
N GLU A 53 -8.60 -30.42 -9.55
CA GLU A 53 -9.90 -31.12 -9.48
C GLU A 53 -10.21 -32.02 -10.68
N THR A 54 -9.26 -32.26 -11.60
CA THR A 54 -9.46 -33.12 -12.81
C THR A 54 -8.50 -34.31 -12.88
N LYS A 55 -7.86 -34.67 -11.76
CA LYS A 55 -7.03 -35.88 -11.69
C LYS A 55 -7.34 -36.72 -10.44
N SER A 56 -8.56 -37.26 -10.37
CA SER A 56 -8.89 -38.45 -9.56
C SER A 56 -10.01 -39.22 -10.23
#